data_AF-A0A0C2N7A6-F1
#
_entry.id   AF-A0A0C2N7A6-F1
#
_cell.length_a   1.000
_cell.length_b   1.000
_cell.length_c   1.000
_cell.angle_alpha   90.00
_cell.angle_beta   90.00
_cell.angle_gamma   90.00
#
_symmetry.space_group_name_H-M   'P 1'
#
loop_
_entity.id
_entity.type
_entity.pdbx_description
1 polymer ?
#
loop_
_entity_poly.entity_id
_entity_poly.type
_entity_poly.pdbx_seq_one_letter_code
_entity_poly.pdbx_strand_id
1 'polypeptide(L)'
;MICVSADAHKVIFVNENAMLYLYKYYNVHSVGIITKFWKIFHEIYDIVPCKKYGLCFQKLTGNINLIWTESFIESKNALARISVIVFRMIHRLRLFDDINFNVDKFYDITVSVLSTYINIDNQSLPDDFKSLPNIWFGIFNGKRNIFLIDSIDKLVIFGLLSSISLSRKLTTTTKFEMTKKMKQNLIIIYFALVAFPIIEHEEKPLLNTFLVNVHNSFKNYIDNGNFVDISIENQFFILQNYLKCAITLNKRIPYRYYTLCGKMFKDFYSHSSLSTIII
;
A
#
# COMPACT_ATOMS: atom_id res chain seq x y z
N MET A 1 10.44 -23.43 22.51
CA MET A 1 9.91 -22.92 21.22
C MET A 1 10.69 -23.51 20.03
N ILE A 2 11.05 -24.81 20.07
CA ILE A 2 11.83 -25.48 19.00
C ILE A 2 10.89 -26.02 17.90
N CYS A 3 9.62 -26.25 18.22
CA CYS A 3 8.64 -26.77 17.26
C CYS A 3 8.29 -25.72 16.18
N VAL A 4 8.09 -24.45 16.54
CA VAL A 4 7.63 -23.40 15.61
C VAL A 4 8.70 -22.98 14.59
N SER A 5 9.97 -23.19 14.90
CA SER A 5 11.08 -22.78 14.03
C SER A 5 11.24 -23.65 12.78
N ALA A 6 10.68 -24.87 12.75
CA ALA A 6 10.74 -25.71 11.57
C ALA A 6 9.69 -25.30 10.53
N ASP A 7 10.12 -25.06 9.28
CA ASP A 7 9.25 -24.58 8.21
C ASP A 7 8.03 -25.48 7.94
N ALA A 8 8.17 -26.79 8.10
CA ALA A 8 7.07 -27.73 7.94
C ALA A 8 5.94 -27.46 8.95
N HIS A 9 6.30 -27.09 10.19
CA HIS A 9 5.30 -26.77 11.21
C HIS A 9 4.65 -25.42 10.95
N LYS A 10 5.35 -24.42 10.40
CA LYS A 10 4.74 -23.14 10.04
C LYS A 10 3.55 -23.30 9.08
N VAL A 11 3.70 -24.18 8.09
CA VAL A 11 2.63 -24.51 7.14
C VAL A 11 1.41 -25.10 7.85
N ILE A 12 1.62 -26.03 8.78
CA ILE A 12 0.53 -26.62 9.58
C ILE A 12 -0.15 -25.55 10.43
N PHE A 13 0.62 -24.68 11.10
CA PHE A 13 0.07 -23.58 11.91
C PHE A 13 -0.79 -22.63 11.08
N VAL A 14 -0.40 -22.32 9.84
CA VAL A 14 -1.19 -21.48 8.94
C VAL A 14 -2.44 -22.20 8.43
N ASN A 15 -2.31 -23.47 8.01
CA ASN A 15 -3.44 -24.26 7.52
C ASN A 15 -4.52 -24.46 8.59
N GLU A 16 -4.13 -24.70 9.85
CA GLU A 16 -5.07 -24.91 10.95
C GLU A 16 -5.41 -23.62 11.73
N ASN A 17 -4.98 -22.44 11.24
CA ASN A 17 -5.18 -21.15 11.91
C ASN A 17 -4.74 -21.13 13.39
N ALA A 18 -3.70 -21.89 13.72
CA ALA A 18 -3.30 -22.17 15.10
C ALA A 18 -3.04 -20.88 15.89
N MET A 19 -2.47 -19.86 15.25
CA MET A 19 -2.18 -18.59 15.92
C MET A 19 -3.42 -17.80 16.34
N LEU A 20 -4.53 -17.91 15.61
CA LEU A 20 -5.79 -17.29 16.03
C LEU A 20 -6.34 -17.98 17.28
N TYR A 21 -6.28 -19.31 17.32
CA TYR A 21 -6.69 -20.09 18.50
C TYR A 21 -5.79 -19.81 19.71
N LEU A 22 -4.48 -19.66 19.50
CA LEU A 22 -3.55 -19.29 20.57
C LEU A 22 -3.82 -17.88 21.10
N TYR A 23 -4.14 -16.92 20.22
CA TYR A 23 -4.53 -15.57 20.63
C TYR A 23 -5.72 -15.59 21.59
N LYS A 24 -6.75 -16.36 21.22
CA LYS A 24 -7.95 -16.55 22.02
C LYS A 24 -7.66 -17.27 23.34
N TYR A 25 -6.99 -18.42 23.28
CA TYR A 25 -6.77 -19.29 24.45
C TYR A 25 -5.94 -18.61 25.54
N TYR A 26 -4.90 -17.88 25.16
CA TYR A 26 -4.01 -17.23 26.13
C TYR A 26 -4.54 -15.91 26.67
N ASN A 27 -5.71 -15.45 26.22
CA ASN A 27 -6.31 -14.18 26.60
C ASN A 27 -5.24 -13.06 26.61
N VAL A 28 -4.59 -12.86 25.46
CA VAL A 28 -3.31 -12.15 25.32
C VAL A 28 -3.49 -10.63 25.57
N HIS A 29 -3.73 -10.27 26.82
CA HIS A 29 -3.85 -8.89 27.30
C HIS A 29 -2.70 -8.49 28.20
N SER A 30 -1.93 -9.45 28.74
CA SER A 30 -0.73 -9.11 29.52
C SER A 30 0.39 -8.61 28.60
N VAL A 31 0.95 -7.44 28.94
CA VAL A 31 1.94 -6.70 28.13
C VAL A 31 3.20 -7.53 27.81
N GLY A 32 3.61 -8.43 28.70
CA GLY A 32 4.76 -9.31 28.46
C GLY A 32 4.50 -10.42 27.44
N ILE A 33 3.27 -10.96 27.40
CA ILE A 33 2.90 -12.06 26.50
C ILE A 33 2.57 -11.52 25.11
N ILE A 34 1.92 -10.35 25.02
CA ILE A 34 1.49 -9.76 23.74
C ILE A 34 2.66 -9.50 22.79
N THR A 35 3.76 -8.94 23.28
CA THR A 35 4.94 -8.67 22.44
C THR A 35 5.57 -9.95 21.90
N LYS A 36 5.69 -10.99 22.74
CA LYS A 36 6.19 -12.31 22.32
C LYS A 36 5.23 -12.98 21.34
N PHE A 37 3.92 -12.87 21.58
CA PHE A 37 2.90 -13.40 20.69
C PHE A 37 3.03 -12.82 19.28
N TRP A 38 3.11 -11.50 19.14
CA TRP A 38 3.23 -10.87 17.83
C TRP A 38 4.52 -11.27 17.11
N LYS A 39 5.64 -11.36 17.84
CA LYS A 39 6.90 -11.86 17.27
C LYS A 39 6.74 -13.27 16.69
N ILE A 40 6.15 -14.19 17.45
CA ILE A 40 5.88 -15.57 17.00
C ILE A 40 4.91 -15.58 15.81
N PHE A 41 3.87 -14.74 15.86
CA PHE A 41 2.91 -14.60 14.77
C PHE A 41 3.58 -14.18 13.47
N HIS A 42 4.45 -13.16 13.51
CA HIS A 42 5.23 -12.76 12.34
C HIS A 42 6.14 -13.87 11.83
N GLU A 43 6.86 -14.58 12.71
CA GLU A 43 7.76 -15.66 12.31
C GLU A 43 7.04 -16.84 11.63
N ILE A 44 5.82 -17.16 12.06
CA ILE A 44 5.00 -18.23 11.46
C ILE A 44 4.49 -17.82 10.08
N TYR A 45 3.98 -16.60 9.95
CA TYR A 45 3.43 -16.10 8.67
C TYR A 45 4.52 -15.61 7.70
N ASP A 46 5.79 -15.58 8.12
CA ASP A 46 6.95 -15.38 7.25
C ASP A 46 7.34 -16.67 6.51
N ILE A 47 6.40 -17.24 5.76
CA ILE A 47 6.62 -18.45 4.95
C ILE A 47 7.45 -18.10 3.72
N VAL A 48 8.48 -18.92 3.45
CA VAL A 48 9.31 -18.79 2.25
C VAL A 48 8.56 -19.25 0.99
N PRO A 49 8.75 -18.59 -0.17
CA PRO A 49 8.01 -18.90 -1.39
C PRO A 49 8.03 -20.38 -1.84
N CYS A 50 9.13 -21.10 -1.59
CA CYS A 50 9.25 -22.51 -1.96
C CYS A 50 8.32 -23.46 -1.17
N LYS A 51 7.76 -23.01 -0.04
CA LYS A 51 6.85 -23.80 0.81
C LYS A 51 5.37 -23.53 0.51
N LYS A 52 5.05 -22.66 -0.46
CA LYS A 52 3.67 -22.32 -0.80
C LYS A 52 2.79 -23.54 -1.13
N TYR A 53 3.39 -24.60 -1.69
CA TYR A 53 2.67 -25.82 -2.09
C TYR A 53 2.15 -26.65 -0.91
N GLY A 54 2.67 -26.42 0.31
CA GLY A 54 2.12 -27.06 1.51
C GLY A 54 0.86 -26.37 2.03
N LEU A 55 0.55 -25.17 1.55
CA LEU A 55 -0.65 -24.44 1.97
C LEU A 55 -1.88 -25.00 1.29
N CYS A 56 -2.94 -25.21 2.07
CA CYS A 56 -4.24 -25.59 1.55
C CYS A 56 -5.06 -24.31 1.30
N PHE A 57 -5.26 -23.94 0.05
CA PHE A 57 -5.95 -22.69 -0.32
C PHE A 57 -7.40 -22.63 0.14
N GLN A 58 -8.09 -23.79 0.18
CA GLN A 58 -9.43 -23.90 0.73
C GLN A 58 -9.45 -23.61 2.23
N LYS A 59 -8.51 -24.17 3.00
CA LYS A 59 -8.36 -23.85 4.42
C LYS A 59 -7.98 -22.39 4.64
N LEU A 60 -7.07 -21.84 3.83
CA LEU A 60 -6.68 -20.43 3.93
C LEU A 60 -7.86 -19.49 3.66
N THR A 61 -8.69 -19.80 2.66
CA THR A 61 -9.96 -19.10 2.39
C THR A 61 -10.90 -19.16 3.61
N GLY A 62 -11.09 -20.35 4.19
CA GLY A 62 -11.88 -20.53 5.41
C GLY A 62 -11.34 -19.72 6.58
N ASN A 63 -10.03 -19.78 6.80
CA ASN A 63 -9.35 -19.10 7.91
C ASN A 63 -9.46 -17.57 7.83
N ILE A 64 -9.37 -16.99 6.64
CA ILE A 64 -9.58 -15.55 6.44
C ILE A 64 -11.01 -15.15 6.78
N ASN A 65 -11.99 -15.93 6.31
CA ASN A 65 -13.39 -15.67 6.63
C ASN A 65 -13.63 -15.76 8.14
N LEU A 66 -13.05 -16.77 8.81
CA LEU A 66 -13.12 -16.92 10.27
C LEU A 66 -12.54 -15.70 10.99
N ILE A 67 -11.37 -15.19 10.57
CA ILE A 67 -10.77 -13.99 11.17
C ILE A 67 -11.76 -12.81 11.16
N TRP A 68 -12.61 -12.69 10.14
CA TRP A 68 -13.52 -11.55 9.98
C TRP A 68 -14.95 -11.76 10.47
N THR A 69 -15.41 -12.99 10.60
CA THR A 69 -16.77 -13.30 11.07
C THR A 69 -16.83 -13.55 12.57
N GLU A 70 -15.75 -14.07 13.12
CA GLU A 70 -15.74 -14.52 14.49
C GLU A 70 -15.61 -13.33 15.45
N SER A 71 -16.46 -13.29 16.48
CA SER A 71 -16.34 -12.38 17.62
C SER A 71 -15.12 -12.64 18.50
N PHE A 72 -14.20 -13.52 18.06
CA PHE A 72 -13.03 -13.97 18.83
C PHE A 72 -12.01 -12.87 19.10
N ILE A 73 -11.99 -11.82 18.29
CA ILE A 73 -11.05 -10.72 18.48
C ILE A 73 -11.84 -9.50 18.92
N GLU A 74 -11.96 -9.32 20.23
CA GLU A 74 -12.63 -8.16 20.83
C GLU A 74 -11.97 -6.83 20.42
N SER A 75 -10.65 -6.86 20.22
CA SER A 75 -9.89 -5.67 19.83
C SER A 75 -9.84 -5.49 18.31
N LYS A 76 -10.52 -4.46 17.80
CA LYS A 76 -10.42 -4.03 16.38
C LYS A 76 -8.97 -3.87 15.91
N ASN A 77 -8.09 -3.36 16.77
CA ASN A 77 -6.66 -3.20 16.46
C ASN A 77 -5.94 -4.53 16.30
N ALA A 78 -6.22 -5.52 17.15
CA ALA A 78 -5.66 -6.87 17.01
C ALA A 78 -6.17 -7.55 15.73
N LEU A 79 -7.46 -7.39 15.41
CA LEU A 79 -8.08 -7.91 14.19
C LEU A 79 -7.40 -7.35 12.94
N ALA A 80 -7.22 -6.03 12.91
CA ALA A 80 -6.53 -5.36 11.82
C ALA A 80 -5.08 -5.84 11.68
N ARG A 81 -4.34 -5.94 12.79
CA ARG A 81 -2.96 -6.42 12.79
C ARG A 81 -2.83 -7.85 12.28
N ILE A 82 -3.67 -8.77 12.80
CA ILE A 82 -3.73 -10.17 12.34
C ILE A 82 -4.02 -10.21 10.84
N SER A 83 -5.04 -9.49 10.39
CA SER A 83 -5.43 -9.45 8.98
C SER A 83 -4.28 -8.97 8.11
N VAL A 84 -3.59 -7.90 8.48
CA VAL A 84 -2.48 -7.37 7.69
C VAL A 84 -1.29 -8.33 7.63
N ILE A 85 -0.98 -9.05 8.72
CA ILE A 85 0.08 -10.07 8.70
C ILE A 85 -0.27 -11.23 7.78
N VAL A 86 -1.50 -11.74 7.86
CA VAL A 86 -2.00 -12.83 7.00
C VAL A 86 -1.98 -12.39 5.53
N PHE A 87 -2.48 -11.19 5.22
CA PHE A 87 -2.49 -10.65 3.86
C PHE A 87 -1.10 -10.32 3.32
N ARG A 88 -0.15 -9.94 4.20
CA ARG A 88 1.25 -9.79 3.83
C ARG A 88 1.86 -11.11 3.37
N MET A 89 1.55 -12.22 4.06
CA MET A 89 1.97 -13.55 3.64
C MET A 89 1.35 -13.90 2.28
N ILE A 90 0.04 -13.73 2.11
CA ILE A 90 -0.68 -14.02 0.86
C ILE A 90 -0.08 -13.24 -0.32
N HIS A 91 0.15 -11.94 -0.14
CA HIS A 91 0.79 -11.08 -1.14
C HIS A 91 2.19 -11.61 -1.52
N ARG A 92 3.04 -11.93 -0.53
CA ARG A 92 4.40 -12.41 -0.77
C ARG A 92 4.43 -13.74 -1.52
N LEU A 93 3.49 -14.63 -1.22
CA LEU A 93 3.35 -15.93 -1.86
C LEU A 93 2.59 -15.86 -3.19
N ARG A 94 2.09 -14.68 -3.58
CA ARG A 94 1.30 -14.40 -4.79
C ARG A 94 0.01 -15.23 -4.87
N LEU A 95 -0.67 -15.40 -3.73
CA LEU A 95 -1.83 -16.29 -3.60
C LEU A 95 -3.18 -15.59 -3.76
N PHE A 96 -3.23 -14.30 -4.12
CA PHE A 96 -4.50 -13.57 -4.20
C PHE A 96 -5.50 -14.12 -5.22
N ASP A 97 -5.03 -14.78 -6.28
CA ASP A 97 -5.91 -15.42 -7.27
C ASP A 97 -6.33 -16.84 -6.85
N ASP A 98 -5.58 -17.45 -5.94
CA ASP A 98 -5.79 -18.82 -5.48
C ASP A 98 -6.82 -18.93 -4.34
N ILE A 99 -7.12 -17.82 -3.67
CA ILE A 99 -8.03 -17.74 -2.54
C ILE A 99 -9.20 -16.80 -2.80
N ASN A 100 -10.32 -17.04 -2.11
CA ASN A 100 -11.47 -16.15 -2.13
C ASN A 100 -11.59 -15.40 -0.80
N PHE A 101 -11.84 -14.11 -0.84
CA PHE A 101 -12.14 -13.33 0.36
C PHE A 101 -13.01 -12.13 0.02
N ASN A 102 -13.78 -11.65 1.00
CA ASN A 102 -14.50 -10.39 0.88
C ASN A 102 -13.52 -9.20 0.89
N VAL A 103 -13.27 -8.62 -0.28
CA VAL A 103 -12.34 -7.49 -0.44
C VAL A 103 -12.85 -6.20 0.20
N ASP A 104 -14.16 -6.00 0.29
CA ASP A 104 -14.75 -4.83 0.97
C ASP A 104 -14.50 -4.88 2.48
N LYS A 105 -14.59 -6.06 3.11
CA LYS A 105 -14.19 -6.21 4.52
C LYS A 105 -12.72 -5.87 4.75
N PHE A 106 -11.84 -6.23 3.80
CA PHE A 106 -10.43 -5.86 3.89
C PHE A 106 -10.22 -4.34 3.68
N TYR A 107 -11.05 -3.71 2.85
CA TYR A 107 -11.14 -2.25 2.74
C TYR A 107 -11.56 -1.61 4.06
N ASP A 108 -12.61 -2.08 4.72
CA ASP A 108 -13.06 -1.55 6.01
C ASP A 108 -11.96 -1.65 7.09
N ILE A 109 -11.23 -2.75 7.12
CA ILE A 109 -10.06 -2.92 8.00
C ILE A 109 -8.98 -1.89 7.66
N THR A 110 -8.71 -1.68 6.37
CA THR A 110 -7.73 -0.69 5.91
C THR A 110 -8.13 0.73 6.33
N VAL A 111 -9.41 1.09 6.17
CA VAL A 111 -9.95 2.36 6.62
C VAL A 111 -9.77 2.50 8.13
N SER A 112 -10.20 1.51 8.91
CA SER A 112 -10.06 1.52 10.37
C SER A 112 -8.61 1.67 10.82
N VAL A 113 -7.67 0.99 10.16
CA VAL A 113 -6.23 1.15 10.44
C VAL A 113 -5.81 2.60 10.20
N LEU A 114 -6.10 3.14 9.04
CA LEU A 114 -5.70 4.50 8.68
C LEU A 114 -6.34 5.54 9.61
N SER A 115 -7.63 5.41 9.92
CA SER A 115 -8.35 6.29 10.85
C SER A 115 -7.76 6.27 12.25
N THR A 116 -7.35 5.11 12.77
CA THR A 116 -6.67 5.05 14.07
C THR A 116 -5.34 5.81 14.05
N TYR A 117 -4.60 5.79 12.94
CA TYR A 117 -3.33 6.52 12.83
C TYR A 117 -3.47 8.00 12.47
N ILE A 118 -4.59 8.40 11.84
CA ILE A 118 -4.97 9.82 11.64
C ILE A 118 -4.94 10.58 12.97
N ASN A 119 -5.39 9.94 14.06
CA ASN A 119 -5.62 10.62 15.33
C ASN A 119 -4.38 10.77 16.24
N ILE A 120 -3.22 10.18 15.89
CA ILE A 120 -2.09 10.04 16.83
C ILE A 120 -0.94 11.03 16.54
N ASP A 121 -1.11 12.03 15.66
CA ASP A 121 -0.05 12.96 15.21
C ASP A 121 1.23 12.29 14.64
N ASN A 122 1.21 10.96 14.49
CA ASN A 122 2.33 10.18 14.01
C ASN A 122 2.32 10.18 12.48
N GLN A 123 3.26 10.91 11.89
CA GLN A 123 3.46 11.00 10.44
C GLN A 123 3.92 9.69 9.77
N SER A 124 3.98 8.58 10.52
CA SER A 124 4.44 7.29 10.00
C SER A 124 3.51 6.15 10.41
N LEU A 125 3.20 5.28 9.43
CA LEU A 125 2.53 4.01 9.68
C LEU A 125 3.45 3.07 10.47
N PRO A 126 2.92 2.35 11.47
CA PRO A 126 3.70 1.33 12.15
C PRO A 126 4.21 0.28 11.18
N ASP A 127 5.31 -0.38 11.57
CA ASP A 127 6.02 -1.33 10.73
C ASP A 127 5.13 -2.43 10.14
N ASP A 128 4.14 -2.90 10.91
CA ASP A 128 3.22 -3.95 10.47
C ASP A 128 2.37 -3.52 9.29
N PHE A 129 1.99 -2.24 9.25
CA PHE A 129 1.11 -1.66 8.25
C PHE A 129 1.87 -1.09 7.04
N LYS A 130 3.21 -1.02 7.08
CA LYS A 130 4.05 -0.61 5.93
C LYS A 130 3.90 -1.51 4.69
N SER A 131 3.28 -2.68 4.86
CA SER A 131 2.97 -3.64 3.81
C SER A 131 1.62 -3.39 3.11
N LEU A 132 0.72 -2.58 3.69
CA LEU A 132 -0.63 -2.33 3.16
C LEU A 132 -0.65 -1.88 1.70
N PRO A 133 0.16 -0.89 1.25
CA PRO A 133 0.16 -0.49 -0.15
C PRO A 133 0.59 -1.61 -1.10
N ASN A 134 1.45 -2.54 -0.65
CA ASN A 134 1.86 -3.68 -1.45
C ASN A 134 0.73 -4.71 -1.54
N ILE A 135 0.06 -5.00 -0.42
CA ILE A 135 -1.09 -5.89 -0.36
C ILE A 135 -2.16 -5.41 -1.35
N TRP A 136 -2.57 -4.14 -1.27
CA TRP A 136 -3.58 -3.57 -2.17
C TRP A 136 -3.18 -3.60 -3.63
N PHE A 137 -1.91 -3.33 -3.95
CA PHE A 137 -1.42 -3.50 -5.31
C PHE A 137 -1.57 -4.95 -5.81
N GLY A 138 -1.31 -5.94 -4.95
CA GLY A 138 -1.55 -7.34 -5.28
C GLY A 138 -3.02 -7.63 -5.57
N ILE A 139 -3.92 -7.06 -4.77
CA ILE A 139 -5.38 -7.20 -4.95
C ILE A 139 -5.82 -6.56 -6.28
N PHE A 140 -5.39 -5.32 -6.57
CA PHE A 140 -5.75 -4.62 -7.81
C PHE A 140 -5.29 -5.30 -9.10
N ASN A 141 -4.23 -6.11 -9.05
CA ASN A 141 -3.75 -6.86 -10.21
C ASN A 141 -4.25 -8.31 -10.23
N GLY A 142 -4.99 -8.73 -9.21
CA GLY A 142 -5.65 -10.02 -9.17
C GLY A 142 -6.85 -10.06 -10.11
N LYS A 143 -7.19 -11.26 -10.57
CA LYS A 143 -8.35 -11.53 -11.43
C LYS A 143 -9.59 -11.89 -10.63
N ARG A 144 -9.43 -12.45 -9.42
CA ARG A 144 -10.52 -13.04 -8.64
C ARG A 144 -11.20 -12.06 -7.70
N ASN A 145 -10.42 -11.28 -6.96
CA ASN A 145 -10.91 -10.37 -5.92
C ASN A 145 -10.92 -8.94 -6.48
N ILE A 146 -11.89 -8.66 -7.35
CA ILE A 146 -12.01 -7.37 -8.05
C ILE A 146 -12.44 -6.31 -7.05
N PHE A 147 -11.68 -5.21 -6.98
CA PHE A 147 -12.03 -4.04 -6.19
C PHE A 147 -11.91 -2.78 -7.05
N LEU A 148 -12.98 -1.98 -7.07
CA LEU A 148 -13.05 -0.75 -7.85
C LEU A 148 -12.96 0.46 -6.94
N ILE A 149 -12.19 1.47 -7.37
CA ILE A 149 -12.17 2.80 -6.76
C ILE A 149 -13.26 3.63 -7.46
N ASP A 150 -14.49 3.46 -7.00
CA ASP A 150 -15.71 4.01 -7.59
C ASP A 150 -16.34 5.16 -6.78
N SER A 151 -15.68 5.58 -5.69
CA SER A 151 -16.12 6.68 -4.83
C SER A 151 -14.96 7.58 -4.41
N ILE A 152 -15.27 8.81 -4.04
CA ILE A 152 -14.30 9.79 -3.54
C ILE A 152 -13.64 9.27 -2.25
N ASP A 153 -14.39 8.62 -1.36
CA ASP A 153 -13.84 8.07 -0.12
C ASP A 153 -12.80 6.99 -0.38
N LYS A 154 -13.10 6.04 -1.28
CA LYS A 154 -12.10 5.06 -1.71
C LYS A 154 -10.90 5.77 -2.34
N LEU A 155 -11.13 6.75 -3.21
CA LEU A 155 -10.04 7.50 -3.86
C LEU A 155 -9.14 8.21 -2.84
N VAL A 156 -9.71 8.79 -1.78
CA VAL A 156 -8.95 9.40 -0.68
C VAL A 156 -8.06 8.36 0.02
N ILE A 157 -8.64 7.22 0.39
CA ILE A 157 -7.93 6.15 1.09
C ILE A 157 -6.79 5.59 0.24
N PHE A 158 -7.04 5.35 -1.06
CA PHE A 158 -6.00 4.86 -1.97
C PHE A 158 -5.01 5.93 -2.38
N GLY A 159 -5.40 7.20 -2.45
CA GLY A 159 -4.52 8.35 -2.61
C GLY A 159 -3.53 8.45 -1.46
N LEU A 160 -4.01 8.27 -0.22
CA LEU A 160 -3.18 8.21 0.97
C LEU A 160 -2.17 7.04 0.91
N LEU A 161 -2.62 5.81 0.68
CA LEU A 161 -1.75 4.62 0.58
C LEU A 161 -0.71 4.75 -0.55
N SER A 162 -1.13 5.26 -1.70
CA SER A 162 -0.26 5.48 -2.85
C SER A 162 0.81 6.52 -2.53
N SER A 163 0.43 7.60 -1.85
CA SER A 163 1.32 8.67 -1.42
C SER A 163 2.40 8.14 -0.46
N ILE A 164 2.00 7.37 0.55
CA ILE A 164 2.93 6.70 1.48
C ILE A 164 3.93 5.82 0.73
N SER A 165 3.41 4.96 -0.17
CA SER A 165 4.25 4.03 -0.93
C SER A 165 5.23 4.77 -1.83
N LEU A 166 4.79 5.83 -2.49
CA LEU A 166 5.58 6.58 -3.46
C LEU A 166 6.65 7.42 -2.77
N SER A 167 6.29 8.19 -1.73
CA SER A 167 7.26 8.98 -0.96
C SER A 167 8.39 8.12 -0.42
N ARG A 168 8.09 6.96 0.21
CA ARG A 168 9.11 6.04 0.69
C ARG A 168 10.04 5.55 -0.42
N LYS A 169 9.49 5.29 -1.61
CA LYS A 169 10.28 4.77 -2.72
C LYS A 169 11.20 5.84 -3.29
N LEU A 170 10.69 7.06 -3.49
CA LEU A 170 11.47 8.20 -3.97
C LEU A 170 12.58 8.61 -3.00
N THR A 171 12.38 8.48 -1.69
CA THR A 171 13.42 8.81 -0.69
C THR A 171 14.51 7.75 -0.53
N THR A 172 14.21 6.48 -0.84
CA THR A 172 15.14 5.36 -0.59
C THR A 172 15.94 4.92 -1.82
N THR A 173 15.50 5.26 -3.03
CA THR A 173 16.18 4.79 -4.26
C THR A 173 17.06 5.85 -4.89
N THR A 174 18.32 5.51 -5.13
CA THR A 174 19.23 6.30 -5.99
C THR A 174 18.86 6.19 -7.47
N LYS A 175 18.45 5.00 -7.91
CA LYS A 175 17.94 4.74 -9.26
C LYS A 175 16.44 4.45 -9.22
N PHE A 176 15.65 5.32 -9.84
CA PHE A 176 14.20 5.18 -9.89
C PHE A 176 13.78 4.50 -11.18
N GLU A 177 13.43 3.21 -11.09
CA GLU A 177 12.88 2.46 -12.21
C GLU A 177 11.35 2.51 -12.14
N MET A 178 10.71 3.11 -13.15
CA MET A 178 9.25 3.21 -13.21
C MET A 178 8.61 1.85 -13.52
N THR A 179 8.04 1.22 -12.50
CA THR A 179 7.28 -0.03 -12.65
C THR A 179 5.81 0.24 -12.97
N LYS A 180 5.08 -0.76 -13.49
CA LYS A 180 3.60 -0.71 -13.65
C LYS A 180 2.90 -0.27 -12.36
N LYS A 181 3.40 -0.75 -11.22
CA LYS A 181 2.93 -0.37 -9.88
C LYS A 181 3.06 1.11 -9.60
N MET A 182 4.21 1.68 -9.92
CA MET A 182 4.44 3.11 -9.69
C MET A 182 3.54 3.95 -10.60
N LYS A 183 3.40 3.58 -11.88
CA LYS A 183 2.46 4.26 -12.78
C LYS A 183 1.03 4.23 -12.23
N GLN A 184 0.56 3.09 -11.73
CA GLN A 184 -0.75 2.99 -11.10
C GLN A 184 -0.87 3.88 -9.85
N ASN A 185 0.12 3.89 -8.96
CA ASN A 185 0.12 4.77 -7.79
C ASN A 185 0.12 6.25 -8.19
N LEU A 186 0.86 6.64 -9.22
CA LEU A 186 0.89 7.99 -9.77
C LEU A 186 -0.47 8.40 -10.33
N ILE A 187 -1.16 7.50 -11.04
CA ILE A 187 -2.51 7.75 -11.55
C ILE A 187 -3.50 7.95 -10.40
N ILE A 188 -3.46 7.10 -9.37
CA ILE A 188 -4.32 7.23 -8.18
C ILE A 188 -4.07 8.57 -7.48
N ILE A 189 -2.80 8.96 -7.28
CA ILE A 189 -2.43 10.25 -6.70
C ILE A 189 -2.92 11.41 -7.57
N TYR A 190 -2.76 11.33 -8.88
CA TYR A 190 -3.24 12.34 -9.82
C TYR A 190 -4.76 12.53 -9.70
N PHE A 191 -5.54 11.44 -9.70
CA PHE A 191 -6.98 11.53 -9.51
C PHE A 191 -7.36 12.09 -8.14
N ALA A 192 -6.66 11.70 -7.08
CA ALA A 192 -6.88 12.28 -5.74
C ALA A 192 -6.59 13.79 -5.72
N LEU A 193 -5.57 14.26 -6.45
CA LEU A 193 -5.29 15.70 -6.61
C LEU A 193 -6.33 16.42 -7.47
N VAL A 194 -6.91 15.76 -8.47
CA VAL A 194 -8.02 16.32 -9.27
C VAL A 194 -9.27 16.45 -8.42
N ALA A 195 -9.60 15.44 -7.62
CA ALA A 195 -10.73 15.46 -6.68
C ALA A 195 -10.47 16.32 -5.44
N PHE A 196 -9.24 16.78 -5.22
CA PHE A 196 -8.86 17.52 -4.01
C PHE A 196 -9.79 18.70 -3.69
N PRO A 197 -10.18 19.59 -4.64
CA PRO A 197 -11.05 20.73 -4.33
C PRO A 197 -12.46 20.36 -3.84
N ILE A 198 -12.94 19.14 -4.10
CA ILE A 198 -14.26 18.65 -3.66
C ILE A 198 -14.15 17.70 -2.47
N ILE A 199 -12.93 17.39 -2.01
CA ILE A 199 -12.71 16.59 -0.80
C ILE A 199 -12.82 17.53 0.40
N GLU A 200 -13.66 17.18 1.36
CA GLU A 200 -13.80 17.91 2.62
C GLU A 200 -12.47 17.87 3.40
N HIS A 201 -11.72 18.97 3.34
CA HIS A 201 -10.36 19.05 3.86
C HIS A 201 -10.29 18.96 5.39
N GLU A 202 -11.32 19.45 6.07
CA GLU A 202 -11.43 19.42 7.52
C GLU A 202 -11.53 17.98 8.04
N GLU A 203 -12.17 17.09 7.28
CA GLU A 203 -12.32 15.68 7.64
C GLU A 203 -11.09 14.83 7.28
N LYS A 204 -10.26 15.29 6.33
CA LYS A 204 -9.20 14.49 5.71
C LYS A 204 -7.81 15.17 5.75
N PRO A 205 -7.34 15.68 6.89
CA PRO A 205 -6.08 16.43 6.99
C PRO A 205 -4.85 15.60 6.60
N LEU A 206 -4.89 14.27 6.83
CA LEU A 206 -3.77 13.40 6.44
C LEU A 206 -3.51 13.39 4.94
N LEU A 207 -4.56 13.42 4.10
CA LEU A 207 -4.36 13.37 2.65
C LEU A 207 -3.49 14.55 2.23
N ASN A 208 -3.78 15.76 2.73
CA ASN A 208 -2.97 16.95 2.48
C ASN A 208 -1.51 16.75 2.92
N THR A 209 -1.27 16.28 4.15
CA THR A 209 0.08 16.01 4.68
C THR A 209 0.86 15.05 3.78
N PHE A 210 0.24 13.95 3.35
CA PHE A 210 0.90 12.97 2.50
C PHE A 210 1.11 13.46 1.07
N LEU A 211 0.20 14.27 0.51
CA LEU A 211 0.40 14.91 -0.78
C LEU A 211 1.55 15.94 -0.73
N VAL A 212 1.71 16.68 0.38
CA VAL A 212 2.88 17.54 0.62
C VAL A 212 4.17 16.70 0.65
N ASN A 213 4.16 15.54 1.32
CA ASN A 213 5.31 14.64 1.37
C ASN A 213 5.66 14.08 -0.02
N VAL A 214 4.66 13.76 -0.84
CA VAL A 214 4.85 13.34 -2.24
C VAL A 214 5.43 14.48 -3.06
N HIS A 215 4.90 15.70 -2.95
CA HIS A 215 5.44 16.87 -3.63
C HIS A 215 6.92 17.11 -3.30
N ASN A 216 7.26 17.07 -2.01
CA ASN A 216 8.65 17.23 -1.56
C ASN A 216 9.56 16.12 -2.07
N SER A 217 9.05 14.89 -2.13
CA SER A 217 9.77 13.73 -2.65
C SER A 217 10.04 13.84 -4.15
N PHE A 218 9.06 14.31 -4.93
CA PHE A 218 9.26 14.61 -6.36
C PHE A 218 10.27 15.72 -6.57
N LYS A 219 10.13 16.82 -5.82
CA LYS A 219 11.07 17.94 -5.89
C LYS A 219 12.50 17.47 -5.69
N ASN A 220 12.75 16.73 -4.61
CA ASN A 220 14.07 16.19 -4.29
C ASN A 220 14.57 15.24 -5.39
N TYR A 221 13.69 14.36 -5.90
CA TYR A 221 14.05 13.44 -6.97
C TYR A 221 14.47 14.18 -8.27
N ILE A 222 13.74 15.23 -8.65
CA ILE A 222 14.06 16.03 -9.84
C ILE A 222 15.34 16.85 -9.62
N ASP A 223 15.52 17.42 -8.44
CA ASP A 223 16.66 18.29 -8.11
C ASP A 223 17.98 17.54 -8.04
N ASN A 224 17.93 16.25 -7.70
CA ASN A 224 19.11 15.38 -7.64
C ASN A 224 19.61 14.95 -9.02
N GLY A 225 19.02 15.42 -10.13
CA GLY A 225 19.46 15.10 -11.49
C GLY A 225 19.05 13.72 -12.02
N ASN A 226 18.57 12.83 -11.14
CA ASN A 226 18.12 11.47 -11.48
C ASN A 226 16.97 11.41 -12.51
N PHE A 227 16.31 12.54 -12.75
CA PHE A 227 15.19 12.67 -13.69
C PHE A 227 15.61 12.58 -15.16
N VAL A 228 16.86 12.95 -15.49
CA VAL A 228 17.33 13.00 -16.89
C VAL A 228 17.56 11.60 -17.47
N ASP A 229 17.87 10.62 -16.62
CA ASP A 229 18.27 9.27 -17.04
C ASP A 229 17.10 8.31 -17.31
N ILE A 230 15.86 8.73 -17.04
CA ILE A 230 14.66 7.91 -17.27
C ILE A 230 13.99 8.26 -18.60
N SER A 231 13.18 7.34 -19.14
CA SER A 231 12.46 7.56 -20.40
C SER A 231 11.55 8.79 -20.36
N ILE A 232 11.35 9.45 -21.50
CA ILE A 232 10.51 10.64 -21.64
C ILE A 232 9.08 10.38 -21.12
N GLU A 233 8.52 9.20 -21.37
CA GLU A 233 7.22 8.80 -20.83
C GLU A 233 7.20 8.82 -19.29
N ASN A 234 8.23 8.26 -18.65
CA ASN A 234 8.32 8.22 -17.20
C ASN A 234 8.59 9.60 -16.60
N GLN A 235 9.38 10.43 -17.29
CA GLN A 235 9.56 11.85 -16.97
C GLN A 235 8.21 12.57 -16.96
N PHE A 236 7.35 12.29 -17.94
CA PHE A 236 6.04 12.91 -18.06
C PHE A 236 5.13 12.57 -16.89
N PHE A 237 5.01 11.29 -16.52
CA PHE A 237 4.21 10.87 -15.36
C PHE A 237 4.64 11.56 -14.06
N ILE A 238 5.96 11.68 -13.83
CA ILE A 238 6.52 12.34 -12.65
C ILE A 238 6.22 13.85 -12.67
N LEU A 239 6.48 14.51 -13.80
CA LEU A 239 6.32 15.95 -13.93
C LEU A 239 4.84 16.36 -13.86
N GLN A 240 3.95 15.61 -14.49
CA GLN A 240 2.51 15.80 -14.40
C GLN A 240 2.02 15.75 -12.95
N ASN A 241 2.45 14.74 -12.19
CA ASN A 241 2.10 14.62 -10.78
C ASN A 241 2.73 15.73 -9.93
N TYR A 242 4.00 16.07 -10.16
CA TYR A 242 4.67 17.16 -9.46
C TYR A 242 3.96 18.51 -9.64
N LEU A 243 3.64 18.87 -10.88
CA LEU A 243 2.93 20.11 -11.20
C LEU A 243 1.52 20.11 -10.62
N LYS A 244 0.80 18.99 -10.75
CA LYS A 244 -0.55 18.86 -10.20
C LYS A 244 -0.53 19.00 -8.68
N CYS A 245 0.44 18.39 -7.98
CA CYS A 245 0.67 18.63 -6.55
C CYS A 245 0.93 20.11 -6.28
N ALA A 246 1.82 20.76 -7.02
CA ALA A 246 2.20 22.14 -6.77
C ALA A 246 1.01 23.09 -6.89
N ILE A 247 0.20 22.95 -7.94
CA ILE A 247 -1.01 23.75 -8.17
C ILE A 247 -2.02 23.50 -7.04
N THR A 248 -2.32 22.22 -6.79
CA THR A 248 -3.35 21.82 -5.81
C THR A 248 -3.01 22.27 -4.38
N LEU A 249 -1.72 22.23 -4.02
CA LEU A 249 -1.21 22.56 -2.69
C LEU A 249 -0.74 24.03 -2.58
N ASN A 250 -1.02 24.86 -3.59
CA ASN A 250 -0.58 26.26 -3.71
C ASN A 250 0.93 26.45 -3.42
N LYS A 251 1.76 25.57 -3.99
CA LYS A 251 3.23 25.64 -3.90
C LYS A 251 3.80 26.34 -5.12
N ARG A 252 4.81 27.19 -4.89
CA ARG A 252 5.55 27.85 -5.98
C ARG A 252 6.25 26.82 -6.85
N ILE A 253 6.01 26.88 -8.15
CA ILE A 253 6.73 26.10 -9.17
C ILE A 253 7.96 26.92 -9.62
N PRO A 254 9.19 26.43 -9.41
CA PRO A 254 10.38 27.15 -9.88
C PRO A 254 10.45 27.23 -11.41
N TYR A 255 11.02 28.33 -11.94
CA TYR A 255 11.06 28.60 -13.38
C TYR A 255 11.68 27.44 -14.20
N ARG A 256 12.72 26.79 -13.65
CA ARG A 256 13.40 25.65 -14.29
C ARG A 256 12.49 24.45 -14.62
N TYR A 257 11.37 24.28 -13.91
CA TYR A 257 10.45 23.18 -14.21
C TYR A 257 9.60 23.50 -15.46
N TYR A 258 9.32 24.78 -15.74
CA TYR A 258 8.67 25.17 -17.00
C TYR A 258 9.60 24.94 -18.19
N THR A 259 10.89 25.24 -18.05
CA THR A 259 11.88 24.94 -19.10
C THR A 259 12.01 23.44 -19.34
N LEU A 260 11.93 22.63 -18.27
CA LEU A 260 11.92 21.17 -18.36
C LEU A 260 10.68 20.67 -19.11
N CYS A 261 9.49 21.19 -18.79
CA CYS A 261 8.26 20.90 -19.53
C CYS A 261 8.39 21.25 -21.01
N GLY A 262 8.86 22.46 -21.32
CA GLY A 262 9.01 22.92 -22.70
C GLY A 262 9.94 22.04 -23.52
N LYS A 263 11.07 21.61 -22.92
CA LYS A 263 11.98 20.63 -23.54
C LYS A 263 11.27 19.30 -23.80
N MET A 264 10.58 18.76 -22.79
CA MET A 264 9.86 17.49 -22.94
C MET A 264 8.77 17.56 -24.00
N PHE A 265 7.96 18.62 -24.05
CA PHE A 265 6.95 18.78 -25.09
C PHE A 265 7.57 18.85 -26.48
N LYS A 266 8.69 19.56 -26.65
CA LYS A 266 9.43 19.58 -27.91
C LYS A 266 9.91 18.18 -28.30
N ASP A 267 10.39 17.40 -27.34
CA ASP A 267 10.81 16.01 -27.54
C ASP A 267 9.61 15.10 -27.87
N PHE A 268 8.42 15.33 -27.31
CA PHE A 268 7.20 14.62 -27.68
C PHE A 268 6.79 14.90 -29.13
N TYR A 269 6.81 16.17 -29.56
CA TYR A 269 6.45 16.54 -30.94
C TYR A 269 7.43 15.98 -31.99
N SER A 270 8.69 15.74 -31.62
CA SER A 270 9.67 15.15 -32.53
C SER A 270 9.53 13.63 -32.67
N HIS A 271 8.76 12.95 -31.81
CA HIS A 271 8.53 11.51 -31.83
C HIS A 271 7.07 11.20 -32.17
N SER A 272 6.77 10.94 -33.45
CA SER A 272 5.42 10.66 -33.95
C SER A 272 4.70 9.51 -33.23
N SER A 273 5.45 8.53 -32.71
CA SER A 273 4.93 7.39 -31.95
C SER A 273 4.36 7.72 -30.57
N LEU A 274 4.66 8.90 -30.01
CA LEU A 274 4.18 9.32 -28.69
C LEU A 274 2.95 10.24 -28.75
N SER A 275 2.53 10.65 -29.96
CA SER A 275 1.36 11.51 -30.16
C SER A 275 0.05 10.87 -29.68
N THR A 276 -0.02 9.54 -29.59
CA THR A 276 -1.18 8.79 -29.10
C THR A 276 -1.33 8.77 -27.56
N ILE A 277 -0.33 9.23 -26.81
CA ILE A 277 -0.34 9.22 -25.33
C ILE A 277 -1.02 10.47 -24.74
N ILE A 278 -1.31 11.51 -25.55
CA ILE A 278 -1.78 12.83 -25.09
C ILE A 278 -3.33 12.91 -24.94
N ILE A 279 -4.05 11.78 -24.89
CA ILE A 279 -5.51 11.76 -24.67
C ILE A 279 -5.83 11.48 -23.20
#